data_AF-A0A0F9LEY1-F1
#
_entry.id   AF-A0A0F9LEY1-F1
#
_cell.length_a   1.000
_cell.length_b   1.000
_cell.length_c   1.000
_cell.angle_alpha   90.00
_cell.angle_beta   90.00
_cell.angle_gamma   90.00
#
_symmetry.space_group_name_H-M   'P 1'
#
loop_
_entity.id
_entity.type
_entity.pdbx_description
1 polymer ?
#
loop_
_entity_poly.entity_id
_entity_poly.type
_entity_poly.pdbx_seq_one_letter_code
_entity_poly.pdbx_strand_id
1 'polypeptide(L)'
;MSNNLSIIRDSTGILLEVFIPHIFRGITVDSGAGLTGLVFDTAGLTAYYYRGDAANSTAITLVTMTLGAWVSGGFVVVDGTNMPGLYQLGIPDAAFVTGVDAVTIALRGAANMRDVVMEIDIVDVEVNLTTSVNEILNSIRVPKKAPERTALLRG
;
A
#
# COMPACT_ATOMS: atom_id res chain seq x y z
N MET A 1 -8.91 1.47 16.65
CA MET A 1 -8.64 2.23 15.43
C MET A 1 -8.06 1.24 14.44
N SER A 2 -8.87 0.71 13.54
CA SER A 2 -8.32 -0.10 12.44
C SER A 2 -7.65 0.89 11.51
N ASN A 3 -6.32 0.84 11.42
CA ASN A 3 -5.59 1.59 10.42
C ASN A 3 -5.93 0.95 9.08
N ASN A 4 -6.94 1.46 8.38
CA ASN A 4 -7.16 1.06 7.00
C ASN A 4 -5.96 1.51 6.18
N LEU A 5 -5.38 0.58 5.42
CA LEU A 5 -4.31 0.91 4.50
C LEU A 5 -4.93 1.61 3.29
N SER A 6 -4.72 2.92 3.18
CA SER A 6 -5.20 3.73 2.07
C SER A 6 -4.04 4.04 1.11
N ILE A 7 -4.25 3.83 -0.18
CA ILE A 7 -3.29 4.11 -1.25
C ILE A 7 -3.91 5.10 -2.23
N ILE A 8 -3.12 6.03 -2.75
CA ILE A 8 -3.59 7.01 -3.73
C ILE A 8 -3.87 6.29 -5.06
N ARG A 9 -4.95 6.66 -5.74
CA ARG A 9 -5.33 6.14 -7.05
C ARG A 9 -4.20 6.35 -8.07
N ASP A 10 -4.00 5.36 -8.94
CA ASP A 10 -2.91 5.31 -9.92
C ASP A 10 -1.49 5.36 -9.33
N SER A 11 -1.33 5.05 -8.04
CA SER A 11 -0.01 4.86 -7.46
C SER A 11 0.74 3.74 -8.17
N THR A 12 2.04 3.97 -8.38
CA THR A 12 2.96 2.98 -8.96
C THR A 12 4.04 2.63 -7.95
N GLY A 13 4.64 1.45 -8.08
CA GLY A 13 5.80 1.09 -7.26
C GLY A 13 5.47 0.77 -5.80
N ILE A 14 4.24 0.33 -5.51
CA ILE A 14 3.80 0.06 -4.13
C ILE A 14 4.40 -1.23 -3.60
N LEU A 15 5.12 -1.10 -2.48
CA LEU A 15 5.58 -2.21 -1.64
C LEU A 15 4.67 -2.37 -0.44
N LEU A 16 4.15 -3.58 -0.25
CA LEU A 16 3.31 -3.94 0.88
C LEU A 16 4.09 -4.83 1.85
N GLU A 17 4.05 -4.50 3.13
CA GLU A 17 4.54 -5.37 4.19
C GLU A 17 3.40 -6.29 4.66
N VAL A 18 3.63 -7.59 4.54
CA VAL A 18 2.63 -8.63 4.76
C VAL A 18 3.12 -9.58 5.85
N PHE A 19 2.33 -9.71 6.91
CA PHE A 19 2.58 -10.73 7.92
C PHE A 19 1.91 -12.05 7.52
N ILE A 20 2.73 -13.09 7.32
CA ILE A 20 2.30 -14.44 6.99
C ILE A 20 2.43 -15.32 8.24
N PRO A 21 1.31 -15.73 8.85
CA PRO A 21 1.32 -16.60 10.02
C PRO A 21 1.35 -18.08 9.65
N HIS A 22 1.85 -18.87 10.59
CA HIS A 22 1.67 -20.32 10.60
C HIS A 22 0.19 -20.71 10.73
N ILE A 23 -0.16 -21.89 10.22
CA ILE A 23 -1.44 -22.54 10.52
C ILE A 23 -1.56 -22.83 12.01
N PHE A 24 -2.75 -22.64 12.56
CA PHE A 24 -3.05 -23.05 13.92
C PHE A 24 -3.19 -24.58 13.98
N ARG A 25 -2.32 -25.28 14.72
CA ARG A 25 -2.32 -26.75 14.86
C ARG A 25 -2.56 -27.27 16.29
N GLY A 26 -3.21 -26.48 17.15
CA GLY A 26 -3.59 -26.88 18.50
C GLY A 26 -2.82 -26.15 19.61
N ILE A 27 -2.51 -26.83 20.73
CA ILE A 27 -2.01 -26.23 21.98
C ILE A 27 -0.48 -26.06 22.04
N THR A 28 0.26 -26.46 21.01
CA THR A 28 1.72 -26.28 20.90
C THR A 28 2.11 -25.19 19.90
N VAL A 29 3.35 -24.69 20.04
CA VAL A 29 3.89 -23.33 19.78
C VAL A 29 3.83 -22.70 18.37
N ASP A 30 3.00 -23.19 17.44
CA ASP A 30 2.91 -22.62 16.08
C ASP A 30 1.64 -21.78 15.86
N SER A 31 0.92 -21.48 16.93
CA SER A 31 -0.38 -20.80 16.94
C SER A 31 -0.24 -19.30 16.67
N GLY A 32 -0.08 -18.93 15.39
CA GLY A 32 0.02 -17.54 14.94
C GLY A 32 1.44 -16.96 14.96
N ALA A 33 2.46 -17.78 15.18
CA ALA A 33 3.85 -17.39 14.96
C ALA A 33 4.08 -17.05 13.48
N GLY A 34 5.02 -16.16 13.20
CA GLY A 34 5.37 -15.79 11.83
C GLY A 34 6.04 -16.95 11.09
N LEU A 35 5.50 -17.30 9.92
CA LEU A 35 6.04 -18.36 9.07
C LEU A 35 7.29 -17.85 8.35
N THR A 36 8.42 -18.52 8.56
CA THR A 36 9.71 -18.16 7.95
C THR A 36 10.07 -19.09 6.80
N GLY A 37 11.04 -18.69 5.99
CA GLY A 37 11.60 -19.53 4.92
C GLY A 37 10.80 -19.56 3.62
N LEU A 38 9.75 -18.73 3.49
CA LEU A 38 9.08 -18.58 2.21
C LEU A 38 9.95 -17.75 1.25
N VAL A 39 10.06 -18.23 0.02
CA VAL A 39 10.65 -17.56 -1.14
C VAL A 39 9.62 -17.49 -2.27
N PHE A 40 9.89 -16.67 -3.29
CA PHE A 40 8.96 -16.38 -4.39
C PHE A 40 8.46 -17.63 -5.15
N ASP A 41 9.26 -18.70 -5.19
CA ASP A 41 8.98 -19.98 -5.86
C ASP A 41 8.64 -21.11 -4.88
N THR A 42 8.29 -20.78 -3.64
CA THR A 42 7.84 -21.79 -2.66
C THR A 42 6.67 -22.59 -3.22
N ALA A 43 6.79 -23.93 -3.19
CA ALA A 43 5.75 -24.80 -3.71
C ALA A 43 4.37 -24.50 -3.08
N GLY A 44 3.38 -24.26 -3.94
CA GLY A 44 2.00 -23.96 -3.53
C GLY A 44 1.76 -22.50 -3.13
N LEU A 45 2.80 -21.67 -2.96
CA LEU A 45 2.63 -20.25 -2.68
C LEU A 45 2.03 -19.55 -3.91
N THR A 46 0.88 -18.94 -3.70
CA THR A 46 0.18 -18.17 -4.73
C THR A 46 -0.24 -16.82 -4.17
N ALA A 47 -0.21 -15.80 -5.02
CA ALA A 47 -0.64 -14.45 -4.70
C ALA A 47 -1.62 -13.95 -5.77
N TYR A 48 -2.65 -13.25 -5.34
CA TYR A 48 -3.69 -12.70 -6.20
C TYR A 48 -4.07 -11.31 -5.74
N TYR A 49 -4.52 -10.48 -6.68
CA TYR A 49 -5.30 -9.29 -6.38
C TYR A 49 -6.69 -9.38 -7.01
N TYR A 50 -7.66 -8.78 -6.35
CA TYR A 50 -9.01 -8.62 -6.85
C TYR A 50 -9.38 -7.14 -6.78
N ARG A 51 -9.89 -6.63 -7.90
CA ARG A 51 -10.45 -5.29 -8.01
C ARG A 51 -11.97 -5.43 -7.98
N GLY A 52 -12.67 -4.58 -7.25
CA GLY A 52 -14.13 -4.66 -7.11
C GLY A 52 -14.93 -4.57 -8.42
N ASP A 53 -14.32 -4.05 -9.49
CA ASP A 53 -14.87 -3.96 -10.84
C ASP A 53 -14.60 -5.21 -11.71
N ALA A 54 -13.74 -6.13 -11.26
CA ALA A 54 -13.30 -7.27 -12.03
C ALA A 54 -14.24 -8.49 -11.87
N ALA A 55 -14.40 -9.26 -12.94
CA ALA A 55 -15.17 -10.50 -12.92
C ALA A 55 -14.45 -11.64 -12.18
N ASN A 56 -13.12 -11.60 -12.12
CA ASN A 56 -12.26 -12.63 -11.50
C ASN A 56 -11.06 -11.97 -10.82
N SER A 57 -10.43 -12.69 -9.88
CA SER A 57 -9.11 -12.30 -9.37
C SER A 57 -8.03 -12.47 -10.42
N THR A 58 -6.99 -11.66 -10.33
CA THR A 58 -5.81 -11.72 -11.19
C THR A 58 -4.63 -12.27 -10.41
N ALA A 59 -3.92 -13.25 -10.98
CA ALA A 59 -2.73 -13.83 -10.37
C ALA A 59 -1.57 -12.82 -10.40
N ILE A 60 -0.85 -12.73 -9.30
CA ILE A 60 0.43 -12.03 -9.21
C ILE A 60 1.52 -13.07 -9.46
N THR A 61 2.23 -12.95 -10.58
CA THR A 61 3.41 -13.78 -10.84
C THR A 61 4.52 -13.39 -9.87
N LEU A 62 4.81 -14.26 -8.91
CA LEU A 62 5.83 -14.00 -7.90
C LEU A 62 7.23 -14.10 -8.51
N VAL A 63 8.07 -13.12 -8.19
CA VAL A 63 9.47 -13.05 -8.62
C VAL A 63 10.38 -12.67 -7.47
N THR A 64 11.67 -12.94 -7.61
CA THR A 64 12.66 -12.44 -6.66
C THR A 64 12.81 -10.92 -6.76
N MET A 65 13.08 -10.27 -5.64
CA MET A 65 13.42 -8.85 -5.59
C MET A 65 14.44 -8.57 -4.49
N THR A 66 15.08 -7.41 -4.56
CA THR A 66 15.88 -6.89 -3.43
C THR A 66 14.95 -6.18 -2.45
N LEU A 67 15.14 -6.40 -1.15
CA LEU A 67 14.35 -5.73 -0.12
C LEU A 67 14.39 -4.20 -0.31
N GLY A 68 13.22 -3.57 -0.34
CA GLY A 68 13.06 -2.13 -0.57
C GLY A 68 13.10 -1.69 -2.04
N ALA A 69 13.41 -2.59 -2.98
CA ALA A 69 13.39 -2.30 -4.40
C ALA A 69 12.14 -2.93 -5.03
N TRP A 70 11.20 -2.08 -5.48
CA TRP A 70 9.98 -2.56 -6.09
C TRP A 70 10.26 -3.31 -7.40
N VAL A 71 9.64 -4.48 -7.51
CA VAL A 71 9.49 -5.26 -8.74
C VAL A 71 8.05 -5.73 -8.76
N SER A 72 7.38 -5.67 -9.92
CA SER A 72 6.02 -6.19 -10.05
C SER A 72 5.97 -7.69 -9.69
N GLY A 73 5.24 -8.03 -8.63
CA GLY A 73 5.18 -9.38 -8.08
C GLY A 73 6.41 -9.79 -7.26
N GLY A 74 7.32 -8.87 -6.96
CA GLY A 74 8.50 -9.14 -6.14
C GLY A 74 8.12 -9.62 -4.74
N PHE A 75 8.75 -10.70 -4.27
CA PHE A 75 8.50 -11.24 -2.94
C PHE A 75 9.82 -11.55 -2.23
N VAL A 76 9.99 -11.01 -1.03
CA VAL A 76 11.20 -11.21 -0.23
C VAL A 76 10.88 -11.11 1.26
N VAL A 77 11.61 -11.84 2.09
CA VAL A 77 11.54 -11.71 3.55
C VAL A 77 12.12 -10.37 3.99
N VAL A 78 11.51 -9.73 4.99
CA VAL A 78 12.04 -8.49 5.59
C VAL A 78 13.16 -8.82 6.57
N ASP A 79 12.84 -9.58 7.62
CA ASP A 79 13.82 -10.09 8.58
C ASP A 79 13.30 -11.42 9.17
N GLY A 80 13.86 -12.54 8.73
CA GLY A 80 13.44 -13.86 9.20
C GLY A 80 13.81 -14.17 10.66
N THR A 81 14.65 -13.37 11.31
CA THR A 81 15.15 -13.60 12.67
C THR A 81 14.42 -12.74 13.68
N ASN A 82 14.40 -11.42 13.48
CA ASN A 82 13.81 -10.48 14.44
C ASN A 82 12.34 -10.18 14.13
N MET A 83 11.89 -10.38 12.89
CA MET A 83 10.50 -10.18 12.46
C MET A 83 9.99 -11.40 11.68
N PRO A 84 10.00 -12.59 12.29
CA PRO A 84 9.57 -13.80 11.62
C PRO A 84 8.15 -13.63 11.06
N GLY A 85 7.91 -14.10 9.84
CA GLY A 85 6.62 -13.95 9.17
C GLY A 85 6.41 -12.63 8.42
N LEU A 86 7.29 -11.63 8.54
CA LEU A 86 7.16 -10.39 7.81
C LEU A 86 7.85 -10.47 6.44
N TYR A 87 7.07 -10.24 5.39
CA TYR A 87 7.52 -10.24 4.00
C TYR A 87 7.15 -8.94 3.33
N GLN A 88 7.91 -8.57 2.30
CA GLN A 88 7.57 -7.48 1.41
C GLN A 88 7.07 -8.06 0.09
N LEU A 89 5.98 -7.49 -0.42
CA LEU A 89 5.34 -7.85 -1.68
C LEU A 89 5.23 -6.60 -2.57
N GLY A 90 5.82 -6.65 -3.76
CA GLY A 90 5.64 -5.65 -4.80
C GLY A 90 4.30 -5.87 -5.51
N ILE A 91 3.34 -4.99 -5.27
CA ILE A 91 2.01 -5.10 -5.88
C ILE A 91 2.08 -4.62 -7.34
N PRO A 92 1.54 -5.35 -8.33
CA PRO A 92 1.48 -4.86 -9.70
C PRO A 92 0.68 -3.56 -9.82
N ASP A 93 1.20 -2.57 -10.54
CA ASP A 93 0.55 -1.25 -10.70
C ASP A 93 -0.87 -1.35 -11.29
N ALA A 94 -1.12 -2.38 -12.11
CA ALA A 94 -2.44 -2.71 -12.66
C ALA A 94 -3.53 -2.90 -11.58
N ALA A 95 -3.14 -3.21 -10.34
CA ALA A 95 -4.06 -3.30 -9.22
C ALA A 95 -4.70 -1.94 -8.88
N PHE A 96 -3.96 -0.84 -9.00
CA PHE A 96 -4.37 0.49 -8.52
C PHE A 96 -4.85 1.47 -9.60
N VAL A 97 -4.98 1.01 -10.85
CA VAL A 97 -5.53 1.81 -11.96
C VAL A 97 -6.94 2.32 -11.60
N THR A 98 -7.30 3.53 -12.03
CA THR A 98 -8.64 4.11 -11.87
C THR A 98 -9.81 3.14 -12.12
N GLY A 99 -10.94 3.42 -11.47
CA GLY A 99 -12.20 2.66 -11.64
C GLY A 99 -12.63 1.84 -10.43
N VAL A 100 -11.80 1.75 -9.38
CA VAL A 100 -12.13 1.08 -8.12
C VAL A 100 -11.75 1.90 -6.90
N ASP A 101 -12.49 1.68 -5.82
CA ASP A 101 -12.26 2.28 -4.50
C ASP A 101 -11.58 1.32 -3.51
N ALA A 102 -11.42 0.05 -3.88
CA ALA A 102 -10.73 -0.94 -3.06
C ALA A 102 -10.10 -2.06 -3.89
N VAL A 103 -9.00 -2.60 -3.38
CA VAL A 103 -8.30 -3.79 -3.90
C VAL A 103 -8.10 -4.78 -2.78
N THR A 104 -8.47 -6.03 -3.02
CA THR A 104 -8.19 -7.13 -2.11
C THR A 104 -6.94 -7.88 -2.57
N ILE A 105 -5.96 -8.07 -1.69
CA ILE A 105 -4.78 -8.90 -1.90
C ILE A 105 -4.93 -10.19 -1.11
N ALA A 106 -4.64 -11.33 -1.74
CA ALA A 106 -4.68 -12.63 -1.10
C ALA A 106 -3.41 -13.44 -1.37
N LEU A 107 -2.80 -14.00 -0.33
CA LEU A 107 -1.71 -14.96 -0.42
C LEU A 107 -2.11 -16.28 0.25
N ARG A 108 -1.82 -17.41 -0.38
CA ARG A 108 -2.24 -18.74 0.11
C ARG A 108 -1.45 -19.90 -0.47
N GLY A 109 -1.65 -21.08 0.11
CA GLY A 109 -1.33 -22.38 -0.49
C GLY A 109 0.04 -22.96 -0.13
N ALA A 110 0.95 -22.18 0.46
CA ALA A 110 2.21 -22.73 0.97
C ALA A 110 2.00 -23.66 2.17
N ALA A 111 2.87 -24.64 2.34
CA ALA A 111 2.80 -25.56 3.48
C ALA A 111 2.92 -24.81 4.81
N ASN A 112 2.07 -25.17 5.78
CA ASN A 112 1.98 -24.55 7.09
C ASN A 112 1.62 -23.04 7.08
N MET A 113 1.19 -22.48 5.95
CA MET A 113 0.74 -21.10 5.83
C MET A 113 -0.74 -20.97 6.14
N ARG A 114 -1.11 -20.00 6.98
CA ARG A 114 -2.49 -19.53 7.05
C ARG A 114 -2.73 -18.52 5.93
N ASP A 115 -3.86 -18.64 5.25
CA ASP A 115 -4.28 -17.69 4.21
C ASP A 115 -4.26 -16.26 4.75
N VAL A 116 -3.66 -15.37 3.97
CA VAL A 116 -3.58 -13.94 4.26
C VAL A 116 -4.45 -13.21 3.25
N VAL A 117 -5.39 -12.42 3.75
CA VAL A 117 -6.25 -11.56 2.95
C VAL A 117 -6.20 -10.17 3.54
N MET A 118 -5.93 -9.18 2.69
CA MET A 118 -5.84 -7.78 3.06
C MET A 118 -6.67 -6.96 2.08
N GLU A 119 -7.39 -5.99 2.58
CA GLU A 119 -8.08 -5.01 1.78
C GLU A 119 -7.31 -3.69 1.84
N ILE A 120 -7.20 -3.05 0.68
CA ILE A 120 -6.53 -1.77 0.50
C ILE A 120 -7.56 -0.81 -0.07
N ASP A 121 -7.80 0.29 0.63
CA ASP A 121 -8.67 1.37 0.16
C ASP A 121 -7.91 2.22 -0.87
N ILE A 122 -8.56 2.57 -1.97
CA ILE A 122 -8.03 3.47 -2.99
C ILE A 122 -8.69 4.84 -2.84
N VAL A 123 -7.86 5.87 -2.67
CA VAL A 123 -8.31 7.26 -2.48
C VAL A 123 -7.81 8.16 -3.62
N ASP A 124 -8.64 9.10 -4.06
CA ASP A 124 -8.29 10.04 -5.15
C ASP A 124 -7.21 11.07 -4.79
N VAL A 125 -7.13 11.42 -3.50
CA VAL A 125 -6.22 12.45 -3.03
C VAL A 125 -5.76 12.09 -1.62
N GLU A 126 -4.48 12.29 -1.34
CA GLU A 126 -4.06 12.47 0.04
C GLU A 126 -4.53 13.87 0.46
N VAL A 127 -5.45 13.95 1.42
CA VAL A 127 -5.87 15.24 1.98
C VAL A 127 -4.73 15.77 2.86
N ASN A 128 -3.70 16.37 2.25
CA ASN A 128 -2.63 17.03 2.99
C ASN A 128 -3.08 18.44 3.42
N LEU A 129 -3.88 18.49 4.50
CA LEU A 129 -4.44 19.73 5.08
C LEU A 129 -3.36 20.78 5.41
N THR A 130 -2.10 20.37 5.58
CA THR A 130 -0.99 21.27 5.91
C THR A 130 -0.60 22.19 4.75
N THR A 131 -0.63 21.69 3.51
CA THR A 131 -0.31 22.49 2.31
C THR A 131 -1.40 23.52 2.02
N SER A 132 -2.67 23.12 2.10
CA SER A 132 -3.81 24.01 1.85
C SER A 132 -3.94 25.13 2.89
N VAL A 133 -3.63 24.87 4.17
CA VAL A 133 -3.64 25.93 5.20
C VAL A 133 -2.54 26.97 4.94
N ASN A 134 -1.36 26.56 4.49
CA ASN A 134 -0.26 27.50 4.19
C ASN A 134 -0.58 28.39 2.98
N GLU A 135 -1.24 27.85 1.95
CA GLU A 135 -1.70 28.63 0.80
C GLU A 135 -2.83 29.61 1.19
N ILE A 136 -3.76 29.18 2.04
CA ILE A 136 -4.81 30.03 2.61
C ILE A 136 -4.19 31.13 3.48
N LEU A 137 -3.25 30.79 4.37
CA LEU A 137 -2.55 31.77 5.20
C LEU A 137 -1.74 32.75 4.35
N ASN A 138 -1.07 32.29 3.30
CA ASN A 138 -0.32 33.16 2.40
C ASN A 138 -1.24 34.11 1.64
N SER A 139 -2.38 33.64 1.14
CA SER A 139 -3.36 34.49 0.45
C SER A 139 -4.06 35.51 1.37
N ILE A 140 -4.22 35.21 2.66
CA ILE A 140 -4.68 36.17 3.67
C ILE A 140 -3.56 37.17 4.05
N ARG A 141 -2.30 36.72 4.06
CA ARG A 141 -1.14 37.54 4.42
C ARG A 141 -0.70 38.50 3.33
N VAL A 142 -1.03 38.29 2.05
CA VAL A 142 -0.75 39.29 1.01
C VAL A 142 -1.71 40.47 1.19
N PRO A 143 -1.24 41.69 1.48
CA PRO A 143 -2.13 42.84 1.53
C PRO A 143 -2.74 43.07 0.15
N LYS A 144 -4.08 43.20 0.09
CA LYS A 144 -4.79 43.67 -1.11
C LYS A 144 -4.14 44.98 -1.54
N LYS A 145 -3.39 44.99 -2.64
CA LYS A 145 -2.72 46.20 -3.17
C LYS A 145 -3.79 47.30 -3.27
N ALA A 146 -3.69 48.33 -2.42
CA ALA A 146 -4.60 49.46 -2.47
C ALA A 146 -4.45 50.13 -3.85
N PRO A 147 -5.55 50.58 -4.50
CA PRO A 147 -5.44 51.29 -5.75
C PRO A 147 -4.59 52.55 -5.52
N GLU A 148 -3.49 52.67 -6.26
CA GLU A 148 -2.60 53.82 -6.20
C GLU A 148 -3.42 55.07 -6.52
N ARG A 149 -3.73 55.87 -5.49
CA ARG A 149 -4.37 57.16 -5.68
C ARG A 149 -3.33 58.08 -6.30
N THR A 150 -3.30 58.13 -7.63
CA THR A 150 -2.62 59.21 -8.37
C THR A 150 -3.27 60.52 -7.94
N ALA A 151 -2.67 61.17 -6.96
CA ALA A 151 -3.10 62.48 -6.49
C ALA A 151 -2.95 63.46 -7.67
N LEU A 152 -4.08 63.95 -8.19
CA LEU A 152 -4.12 65.13 -9.03
C LEU A 152 -3.71 66.33 -8.16
N LEU A 153 -2.41 66.56 -7.99
CA LEU A 153 -1.93 67.79 -7.35
C LEU A 153 -1.70 68.83 -8.44
N ARG A 154 -2.66 69.76 -8.50
CA ARG A 154 -2.66 70.96 -9.33
C ARG A 154 -1.43 71.81 -9.00
N GLY A 155 -0.75 72.25 -10.05
CA GLY A 155 0.26 73.32 -10.08
C GLY A 155 0.42 73.75 -11.54
#